data_AF-A0A1Q7XYM8-F1
#
_entry.id   AF-A0A1Q7XYM8-F1
#
_cell.length_a   1.000
_cell.length_b   1.000
_cell.length_c   1.000
_cell.angle_alpha   90.00
_cell.angle_beta   90.00
_cell.angle_gamma   90.00
#
_symmetry.space_group_name_H-M   'P 1'
#
loop_
_entity.id
_entity.type
_entity.pdbx_description
1 polymer ?
#
loop_
_entity_poly.entity_id
_entity_poly.type
_entity_poly.pdbx_seq_one_letter_code
_entity_poly.pdbx_strand_id
1 'polypeptide(L)'
;MPDLSVVIPVYNEEENLPLLWEELRGVLEGLGLVVEVIFVDDGSRDGSPEIVRGLREADPRVRLVRLKSHAGETAATDAGLKAALGRWVVVMDADLQNDPADIPKLLGYLDRWDAATGWRQERAHGDDWRRRVASRIANRVRNRLSDETIQDSGCTFRAFRRECLRDLVLYRGLHRFIPTLLTLRGYRVIEVPVNHRPRRFGRSKYGVWDRAFVAFADLLAIRWMKSRLLRYEVAESLGGDLGHE
;
A
#
# COMPACT_ATOMS: atom_id res chain seq x y z
N MET A 1 12.03 -18.96 4.96
CA MET A 1 11.46 -17.80 4.22
C MET A 1 10.80 -16.88 5.24
N PRO A 2 10.75 -15.56 5.05
CA PRO A 2 10.10 -14.65 6.00
C PRO A 2 8.60 -14.97 6.12
N ASP A 3 8.03 -14.72 7.30
CA ASP A 3 6.59 -14.75 7.53
C ASP A 3 5.95 -13.44 7.05
N LEU A 4 6.63 -12.31 7.28
CA LEU A 4 6.16 -10.97 6.98
C LEU A 4 7.20 -10.16 6.19
N SER A 5 6.75 -9.48 5.13
CA SER A 5 7.49 -8.39 4.49
C SER A 5 6.80 -7.06 4.77
N VAL A 6 7.52 -6.08 5.31
CA VAL A 6 7.05 -4.69 5.39
C VAL A 6 7.69 -3.89 4.27
N VAL A 7 6.90 -3.35 3.36
CA VAL A 7 7.33 -2.57 2.20
C VAL A 7 7.07 -1.09 2.45
N ILE A 8 8.12 -0.28 2.34
CA ILE A 8 8.09 1.15 2.65
C ILE A 8 8.63 1.93 1.46
N PRO A 9 7.78 2.56 0.62
CA PRO A 9 8.21 3.50 -0.40
C PRO A 9 8.85 4.75 0.21
N VAL A 10 9.97 5.20 -0.35
CA VAL A 10 10.78 6.31 0.18
C VAL A 10 11.11 7.30 -0.94
N TYR A 11 10.88 8.59 -0.71
CA TYR A 11 11.35 9.65 -1.60
C TYR A 11 11.66 10.96 -0.88
N ASN A 12 12.93 11.17 -0.56
CA ASN A 12 13.45 12.26 0.26
C ASN A 12 12.81 12.34 1.66
N GLU A 13 13.10 11.33 2.48
CA GLU A 13 12.53 11.13 3.81
C GLU A 13 13.64 10.98 4.87
N GLU A 14 14.81 11.59 4.66
CA GLU A 14 16.00 11.41 5.52
C GLU A 14 15.73 11.70 7.00
N GLU A 15 14.86 12.67 7.31
CA GLU A 15 14.48 13.04 8.68
C GLU A 15 13.52 12.01 9.32
N ASN A 16 12.69 11.35 8.51
CA ASN A 16 11.66 10.43 9.00
C ASN A 16 12.18 9.01 9.21
N LEU A 17 13.12 8.56 8.38
CA LEU A 17 13.59 7.17 8.36
C LEU A 17 14.13 6.65 9.70
N PRO A 18 15.00 7.38 10.44
CA PRO A 18 15.51 6.89 11.72
C PRO A 18 14.41 6.70 12.76
N LEU A 19 13.47 7.66 12.83
CA LEU A 19 12.33 7.63 13.75
C LEU A 19 11.37 6.50 13.40
N LEU A 20 11.07 6.33 12.11
CA LEU A 20 10.20 5.26 11.63
C LEU A 20 10.78 3.89 11.96
N TRP A 21 12.09 3.73 11.73
CA TRP A 21 12.77 2.48 12.02
C TRP A 21 12.75 2.14 13.51
N GLU A 22 12.97 3.12 14.38
CA GLU A 22 12.91 2.92 15.83
C GLU A 22 11.52 2.41 16.28
N GLU A 23 10.44 3.07 15.85
CA GLU A 23 9.07 2.66 16.18
C GLU A 23 8.72 1.29 15.57
N LEU A 24 9.04 1.10 14.29
CA LEU A 24 8.74 -0.14 13.57
C LEU A 24 9.46 -1.33 14.19
N ARG A 25 10.76 -1.21 14.48
CA ARG A 25 11.56 -2.28 15.08
C ARG A 25 10.93 -2.79 16.37
N GLY A 26 10.50 -1.88 17.25
CA GLY A 26 9.85 -2.25 18.51
C GLY A 26 8.57 -3.06 18.32
N VAL A 27 7.74 -2.69 17.33
CA VAL A 27 6.54 -3.46 16.99
C VAL A 27 6.89 -4.83 16.41
N LEU A 28 7.87 -4.89 15.49
CA LEU A 28 8.25 -6.13 14.82
C LEU A 28 8.86 -7.16 15.78
N GLU A 29 9.60 -6.73 16.79
CA GLU A 29 10.16 -7.62 17.83
C GLU A 29 9.06 -8.30 18.66
N GLY A 30 7.93 -7.63 18.86
CA GLY A 30 6.78 -8.18 19.60
C GLY A 30 5.92 -9.18 18.83
N LEU A 31 6.11 -9.32 17.51
CA LEU A 31 5.26 -10.18 16.67
C LEU A 31 5.61 -11.67 16.77
N GLY A 32 6.84 -12.02 17.16
CA GLY A 32 7.31 -13.41 17.14
C GLY A 32 7.39 -14.02 15.73
N LEU A 33 7.48 -13.19 14.68
CA LEU A 33 7.55 -13.59 13.28
C LEU A 33 8.95 -13.38 12.70
N VAL A 34 9.32 -14.14 11.68
CA VAL A 34 10.50 -13.85 10.86
C VAL A 34 10.13 -12.74 9.89
N VAL A 35 10.66 -11.53 10.11
CA VAL A 35 10.30 -10.33 9.34
C VAL A 35 11.45 -9.87 8.44
N GLU A 36 11.11 -9.37 7.26
CA GLU A 36 11.97 -8.49 6.47
C GLU A 36 11.32 -7.12 6.28
N VAL A 37 12.14 -6.08 6.17
CA VAL A 37 11.69 -4.70 5.92
C VAL A 37 12.37 -4.18 4.67
N ILE A 38 11.58 -3.89 3.65
CA ILE A 38 12.04 -3.48 2.33
C ILE A 38 11.75 -2.00 2.16
N PHE A 39 12.78 -1.17 2.31
CA PHE A 39 12.70 0.22 1.91
C PHE A 39 12.94 0.33 0.40
N VAL A 40 12.01 0.98 -0.29
CA VAL A 40 12.09 1.20 -1.73
C VAL A 40 12.39 2.67 -2.02
N ASP A 41 13.65 2.98 -2.28
CA ASP A 41 14.07 4.33 -2.65
C ASP A 41 13.65 4.66 -4.08
N ASP A 42 12.72 5.60 -4.25
CA ASP A 42 12.22 6.12 -5.51
C ASP A 42 13.15 7.20 -6.09
N GLY A 43 14.45 6.91 -6.11
CA GLY A 43 15.48 7.82 -6.61
C GLY A 43 15.60 9.11 -5.78
N SER A 44 15.68 9.01 -4.46
CA SER A 44 15.89 10.18 -3.58
C SER A 44 17.18 10.92 -3.92
N ARG A 45 17.17 12.23 -3.66
CA ARG A 45 18.28 13.17 -3.88
C ARG A 45 18.90 13.66 -2.58
N ASP A 46 18.34 13.26 -1.44
CA ASP A 46 18.84 13.53 -0.09
C ASP A 46 19.58 12.30 0.46
N GLY A 47 19.89 12.28 1.76
CA GLY A 47 20.59 11.19 2.43
C GLY A 47 19.77 9.93 2.72
N SER A 48 18.52 9.83 2.24
CA SER A 48 17.64 8.69 2.51
C SER A 48 18.27 7.33 2.17
N PRO A 49 18.91 7.13 0.98
CA PRO A 49 19.51 5.85 0.62
C PRO A 49 20.66 5.45 1.56
N GLU A 50 21.47 6.42 1.99
CA GLU A 50 22.61 6.22 2.88
C GLU A 50 22.15 5.81 4.27
N ILE A 51 21.07 6.44 4.78
CA ILE A 51 20.44 6.05 6.04
C ILE A 51 19.97 4.60 5.98
N VAL A 52 19.24 4.20 4.93
CA VAL A 52 18.77 2.81 4.80
C VAL A 52 19.93 1.82 4.71
N ARG A 53 21.05 2.16 4.06
CA ARG A 53 22.26 1.30 4.06
C ARG A 53 22.83 1.14 5.47
N GLY A 54 22.90 2.22 6.26
CA GLY A 54 23.30 2.14 7.67
C GLY A 54 22.35 1.26 8.49
N LEU A 55 21.03 1.36 8.26
CA LEU A 55 20.05 0.47 8.91
C LEU A 55 20.27 -1.00 8.54
N ARG A 56 20.59 -1.30 7.28
CA ARG A 56 20.92 -2.66 6.80
C ARG A 56 22.17 -3.24 7.46
N GLU A 57 23.19 -2.42 7.68
CA GLU A 57 24.42 -2.83 8.36
C GLU A 57 24.15 -3.19 9.83
N ALA A 58 23.26 -2.43 10.48
CA ALA A 58 22.88 -2.66 11.88
C ALA A 58 21.87 -3.80 12.07
N ASP A 59 20.95 -4.01 11.12
CA ASP A 59 19.91 -5.04 11.20
C ASP A 59 19.78 -5.82 9.88
N PRO A 60 20.05 -7.14 9.90
CA PRO A 60 20.06 -7.90 8.68
C PRO A 60 18.68 -8.14 8.04
N ARG A 61 17.59 -7.81 8.74
CA ARG A 61 16.21 -7.91 8.24
C ARG A 61 15.87 -6.77 7.26
N VAL A 62 16.59 -5.66 7.33
CA VAL A 62 16.39 -4.52 6.43
C VAL A 62 16.89 -4.89 5.03
N ARG A 63 16.22 -4.39 4.00
CA ARG A 63 16.58 -4.52 2.59
C ARG A 63 16.34 -3.18 1.90
N LEU A 64 17.22 -2.82 0.97
CA LEU A 64 17.07 -1.64 0.12
C LEU A 64 16.82 -2.07 -1.32
N VAL A 65 15.74 -1.57 -1.90
CA VAL A 65 15.50 -1.60 -3.35
C VAL A 65 15.59 -0.15 -3.84
N ARG A 66 16.55 0.16 -4.73
CA ARG A 66 16.73 1.52 -5.22
C ARG A 66 16.38 1.63 -6.70
N LEU A 67 15.43 2.50 -7.02
CA LEU A 67 15.09 2.82 -8.40
C LEU A 67 16.14 3.76 -8.99
N LYS A 68 16.43 3.60 -10.29
CA LYS A 68 17.46 4.40 -10.98
C LYS A 68 17.14 5.90 -11.03
N SER A 69 15.86 6.24 -11.01
CA SER A 69 15.35 7.60 -11.09
C SER A 69 13.94 7.65 -10.49
N HIS A 70 13.51 8.84 -10.08
CA HIS A 70 12.16 9.08 -9.58
C HIS A 70 11.08 8.65 -10.59
N ALA A 71 10.36 7.59 -10.25
CA ALA A 71 9.32 6.95 -11.06
C ALA A 71 7.91 7.11 -10.44
N GLY A 72 7.84 7.55 -9.19
CA GLY A 72 6.63 7.84 -8.44
C GLY A 72 6.24 6.69 -7.51
N GLU A 73 5.41 7.01 -6.51
CA GLU A 73 5.00 6.12 -5.43
C GLU A 73 4.47 4.77 -5.91
N THR A 74 3.75 4.73 -7.04
CA THR A 74 3.24 3.45 -7.57
C THR A 74 4.36 2.52 -8.02
N ALA A 75 5.42 3.05 -8.63
CA ALA A 75 6.55 2.27 -9.09
C ALA A 75 7.38 1.74 -7.91
N ALA A 76 7.56 2.57 -6.87
CA ALA A 76 8.22 2.15 -5.64
C ALA A 76 7.43 1.06 -4.92
N THR A 77 6.11 1.23 -4.76
CA THR A 77 5.24 0.19 -4.21
C THR A 77 5.31 -1.10 -5.04
N ASP A 78 5.15 -1.03 -6.37
CA ASP A 78 5.23 -2.20 -7.26
C ASP A 78 6.56 -2.95 -7.15
N ALA A 79 7.69 -2.24 -7.15
CA ALA A 79 9.01 -2.83 -6.99
C ALA A 79 9.18 -3.51 -5.62
N GLY A 80 8.64 -2.90 -4.55
CA GLY A 80 8.65 -3.47 -3.21
C GLY A 80 7.79 -4.72 -3.09
N LEU A 81 6.57 -4.70 -3.65
CA LEU A 81 5.68 -5.86 -3.67
C LEU A 81 6.31 -7.04 -4.41
N LYS A 82 7.01 -6.78 -5.53
CA LYS A 82 7.73 -7.82 -6.29
C LYS A 82 8.97 -8.36 -5.56
N ALA A 83 9.60 -7.54 -4.72
CA ALA A 83 10.77 -7.94 -3.94
C ALA A 83 10.43 -8.69 -2.63
N ALA A 84 9.16 -8.63 -2.20
CA ALA A 84 8.67 -9.22 -0.96
C ALA A 84 8.59 -10.75 -1.02
N LEU A 85 9.15 -11.40 0.00
CA LEU A 85 9.23 -12.86 0.13
C LEU A 85 8.30 -13.42 1.22
N GLY A 86 7.77 -12.55 2.08
CA GLY A 86 6.92 -12.87 3.21
C GLY A 86 5.62 -13.53 2.81
N ARG A 87 5.09 -14.42 3.65
CA ARG A 87 3.73 -14.96 3.49
C ARG A 87 2.69 -13.83 3.50
N TRP A 88 2.88 -12.88 4.40
CA TRP A 88 2.11 -11.64 4.46
C TRP A 88 2.96 -10.47 4.03
N VAL A 89 2.32 -9.49 3.39
CA VAL A 89 2.97 -8.25 2.95
C VAL A 89 2.20 -7.08 3.52
N VAL A 90 2.90 -6.19 4.21
CA VAL A 90 2.38 -4.91 4.67
C VAL A 90 3.01 -3.80 3.86
N VAL A 91 2.22 -2.84 3.41
CA VAL A 91 2.70 -1.60 2.78
C VAL A 91 2.37 -0.44 3.72
N MET A 92 3.32 0.45 3.95
CA MET A 92 3.11 1.68 4.73
C MET A 92 4.00 2.82 4.23
N ASP A 93 3.60 4.07 4.49
CA ASP A 93 4.33 5.27 4.09
C ASP A 93 5.52 5.55 5.02
N ALA A 94 6.54 6.25 4.49
CA ALA A 94 7.74 6.61 5.23
C ALA A 94 7.60 7.88 6.10
N ASP A 95 6.48 8.59 6.05
CA ASP A 95 6.33 9.96 6.59
C ASP A 95 5.81 10.05 8.04
N LEU A 96 5.86 8.93 8.77
CA LEU A 96 5.39 8.76 10.16
C LEU A 96 3.87 8.96 10.35
N GLN A 97 3.09 9.10 9.28
CA GLN A 97 1.64 9.26 9.42
C GLN A 97 0.92 7.94 9.69
N ASN A 98 1.48 6.81 9.25
CA ASN A 98 0.99 5.47 9.58
C ASN A 98 1.62 5.02 10.89
N ASP A 99 0.80 4.58 11.85
CA ASP A 99 1.28 4.07 13.12
C ASP A 99 1.70 2.60 12.98
N PRO A 100 2.99 2.24 13.15
CA PRO A 100 3.42 0.85 13.09
C PRO A 100 2.66 -0.07 14.05
N ALA A 101 2.13 0.46 15.16
CA ALA A 101 1.40 -0.32 16.16
C ALA A 101 0.08 -0.93 15.63
N ASP A 102 -0.42 -0.48 14.48
CA ASP A 102 -1.58 -1.08 13.82
C ASP A 102 -1.23 -2.28 12.92
N ILE A 103 0.05 -2.60 12.70
CA ILE A 103 0.48 -3.78 11.92
C ILE A 103 -0.12 -5.09 12.49
N PRO A 104 0.01 -5.41 13.79
CA PRO A 104 -0.54 -6.64 14.35
C PRO A 104 -2.07 -6.72 14.15
N LYS A 105 -2.75 -5.56 14.27
CA LYS A 105 -4.19 -5.47 14.06
C LYS A 105 -4.57 -5.82 12.62
N LEU A 106 -3.90 -5.25 11.63
CA LEU A 106 -4.15 -5.55 10.22
C LEU A 106 -3.88 -7.03 9.89
N LEU A 107 -2.79 -7.59 10.42
CA LEU A 107 -2.45 -9.00 10.22
C LEU A 107 -3.51 -9.94 10.79
N GLY A 108 -4.11 -9.60 11.95
CA GLY A 108 -5.18 -10.41 12.56
C GLY A 108 -6.44 -10.57 11.69
N TYR A 109 -6.64 -9.74 10.68
CA TYR A 109 -7.73 -9.91 9.71
C TYR A 109 -7.41 -10.89 8.58
N LEU A 110 -6.12 -11.16 8.33
CA LEU A 110 -5.69 -12.00 7.20
C LEU A 110 -5.99 -13.49 7.39
N ASP A 111 -6.47 -13.92 8.57
CA ASP A 111 -6.97 -15.28 8.77
C ASP A 111 -8.30 -15.51 8.02
N ARG A 112 -9.15 -14.47 7.97
CA ARG A 112 -10.50 -14.54 7.38
C ARG A 112 -10.62 -13.79 6.06
N TRP A 113 -9.72 -12.86 5.82
CA TRP A 113 -9.69 -11.99 4.65
C TRP A 113 -8.39 -12.16 3.88
N ASP A 114 -8.43 -11.79 2.61
CA ASP A 114 -7.28 -11.95 1.73
C ASP A 114 -6.43 -10.66 1.72
N ALA A 115 -7.07 -9.51 1.99
CA ALA A 115 -6.43 -8.23 2.26
C ALA A 115 -7.18 -7.40 3.33
N ALA A 116 -6.42 -6.63 4.10
CA ALA A 116 -6.91 -5.67 5.08
C ALA A 116 -6.36 -4.27 4.77
N THR A 117 -7.23 -3.29 4.64
CA THR A 117 -6.86 -1.92 4.27
C THR A 117 -7.20 -0.96 5.41
N GLY A 118 -6.23 -0.15 5.80
CA GLY A 118 -6.45 0.88 6.81
C GLY A 118 -7.51 1.89 6.38
N TRP A 119 -8.36 2.28 7.31
CA TRP A 119 -9.26 3.42 7.20
C TRP A 119 -8.97 4.38 8.36
N ARG A 120 -8.72 5.64 8.04
CA ARG A 120 -8.43 6.68 9.04
C ARG A 120 -9.71 7.08 9.77
N GLN A 121 -9.88 6.58 10.99
CA GLN A 121 -11.09 6.81 11.80
C GLN A 121 -11.11 8.22 12.42
N GLU A 122 -9.96 8.67 12.94
CA GLU A 122 -9.77 10.00 13.49
C GLU A 122 -8.86 10.83 12.58
N ARG A 123 -9.44 11.73 11.78
CA ARG A 123 -8.66 12.84 11.24
C ARG A 123 -8.52 13.85 12.37
N ALA A 124 -7.30 13.96 12.91
CA ALA A 124 -6.96 14.85 14.01
C ALA A 124 -7.73 16.18 13.93
N HIS A 125 -8.28 16.61 15.06
CA HIS A 125 -8.99 17.87 15.25
C HIS A 125 -8.20 19.03 14.62
N GLY A 126 -8.55 19.43 13.40
CA GLY A 126 -7.79 20.43 12.64
C GLY A 126 -7.96 20.34 11.12
N ASP A 127 -8.39 19.20 10.58
CA ASP A 127 -8.66 19.09 9.15
C ASP A 127 -9.92 19.87 8.77
N ASP A 128 -9.73 20.91 7.96
CA ASP A 128 -10.75 21.82 7.43
C ASP A 128 -11.97 21.02 6.93
N TRP A 129 -13.17 21.36 7.40
CA TRP A 129 -14.40 20.63 7.10
C TRP A 129 -14.60 20.44 5.59
N ARG A 130 -14.08 21.37 4.80
CA ARG A 130 -14.02 21.34 3.33
C ARG A 130 -13.29 20.11 2.79
N ARG A 131 -12.15 19.73 3.37
CA ARG A 131 -11.39 18.52 2.99
C ARG A 131 -12.16 17.24 3.31
N ARG A 132 -12.90 17.22 4.42
CA ARG A 132 -13.75 16.06 4.78
C ARG A 132 -14.88 15.89 3.78
N VAL A 133 -15.56 16.97 3.42
CA VAL A 133 -16.64 16.95 2.42
C VAL A 133 -16.09 16.51 1.05
N ALA A 134 -14.97 17.10 0.61
CA ALA A 134 -14.34 16.73 -0.66
C ALA A 134 -13.95 15.24 -0.71
N SER A 135 -13.36 14.70 0.37
CA SER A 135 -13.01 13.28 0.45
C SER A 135 -14.24 12.37 0.47
N ARG A 136 -15.31 12.73 1.18
CA ARG A 136 -16.57 11.96 1.18
C ARG A 136 -17.22 11.96 -0.20
N ILE A 137 -17.22 13.09 -0.90
CA ILE A 137 -17.73 13.19 -2.27
C ILE A 137 -16.87 12.35 -3.21
N ALA A 138 -15.53 12.45 -3.14
CA ALA A 138 -14.63 11.65 -3.96
C ALA A 138 -14.82 10.15 -3.73
N ASN A 139 -14.91 9.71 -2.48
CA ASN A 139 -15.16 8.31 -2.14
C ASN A 139 -16.56 7.87 -2.60
N ARG A 140 -17.59 8.70 -2.45
CA ARG A 140 -18.95 8.38 -2.92
C ARG A 140 -19.05 8.31 -4.44
N VAL A 141 -18.38 9.20 -5.17
CA VAL A 141 -18.29 9.17 -6.64
C VAL A 141 -17.55 7.91 -7.09
N ARG A 142 -16.42 7.59 -6.46
CA ARG A 142 -15.68 6.36 -6.70
C ARG A 142 -16.55 5.12 -6.47
N ASN A 143 -17.10 4.99 -5.28
CA ASN A 143 -17.94 3.86 -4.87
C ASN A 143 -19.14 3.66 -5.79
N ARG A 144 -19.76 4.75 -6.26
CA ARG A 144 -20.87 4.68 -7.22
C ARG A 144 -20.42 4.28 -8.63
N LEU A 145 -19.20 4.63 -9.02
CA LEU A 145 -18.66 4.31 -10.35
C LEU A 145 -18.01 2.93 -10.41
N SER A 146 -17.48 2.43 -9.29
CA SER A 146 -16.84 1.11 -9.15
C SER A 146 -17.77 0.04 -8.53
N ASP A 147 -19.00 0.38 -8.11
CA ASP A 147 -19.91 -0.44 -7.29
C ASP A 147 -19.21 -1.05 -6.06
N GLU A 148 -18.52 -0.21 -5.30
CA GLU A 148 -17.77 -0.60 -4.10
C GLU A 148 -18.25 0.17 -2.87
N THR A 149 -17.90 -0.31 -1.69
CA THR A 149 -18.22 0.34 -0.41
C THR A 149 -16.97 0.80 0.35
N ILE A 150 -15.90 1.15 -0.36
CA ILE A 150 -14.63 1.51 0.27
C ILE A 150 -14.73 2.92 0.90
N GLN A 151 -14.51 3.00 2.20
CA GLN A 151 -14.56 4.18 3.05
C GLN A 151 -13.35 5.11 2.88
N ASP A 152 -12.14 4.58 2.59
CA ASP A 152 -10.94 5.41 2.36
C ASP A 152 -9.96 4.80 1.34
N SER A 153 -10.03 5.28 0.09
CA SER A 153 -9.06 4.92 -0.96
C SER A 153 -7.64 5.42 -0.72
N GLY A 154 -7.50 6.49 0.05
CA GLY A 154 -6.27 7.26 0.17
C GLY A 154 -5.34 6.74 1.25
N CYS A 155 -5.75 5.77 2.05
CA CYS A 155 -4.87 5.10 2.99
C CYS A 155 -4.09 4.01 2.26
N THR A 156 -2.78 4.18 2.23
CA THR A 156 -1.79 3.25 1.65
C THR A 156 -1.36 2.18 2.65
N PHE A 157 -1.71 2.35 3.94
CA PHE A 157 -1.42 1.38 4.99
C PHE A 157 -2.30 0.13 4.87
N ARG A 158 -1.71 -0.97 4.42
CA ARG A 158 -2.45 -2.17 4.01
C ARG A 158 -1.66 -3.42 4.31
N ALA A 159 -2.37 -4.50 4.61
CA ALA A 159 -1.81 -5.83 4.75
C ALA A 159 -2.47 -6.78 3.73
N PHE A 160 -1.69 -7.68 3.15
CA PHE A 160 -2.11 -8.62 2.12
C PHE A 160 -1.56 -10.00 2.42
N ARG A 161 -2.29 -11.04 2.01
CA ARG A 161 -1.63 -12.31 1.71
C ARG A 161 -0.83 -12.17 0.43
N ARG A 162 0.39 -12.70 0.40
CA ARG A 162 1.27 -12.57 -0.77
C ARG A 162 0.65 -13.19 -2.04
N GLU A 163 -0.13 -14.26 -1.90
CA GLU A 163 -0.86 -14.88 -3.02
C GLU A 163 -1.75 -13.90 -3.79
N CYS A 164 -2.34 -12.91 -3.10
CA CYS A 164 -3.22 -11.91 -3.72
C CYS A 164 -2.47 -10.96 -4.66
N LEU A 165 -1.18 -10.80 -4.45
CA LEU A 165 -0.32 -9.88 -5.18
C LEU A 165 0.30 -10.52 -6.42
N ARG A 166 0.16 -11.85 -6.59
CA ARG A 166 0.66 -12.56 -7.76
C ARG A 166 0.00 -12.02 -9.02
N ASP A 167 0.80 -11.73 -10.04
CA ASP A 167 0.36 -11.16 -11.33
C ASP A 167 -0.41 -9.84 -11.21
N LEU A 168 -0.30 -9.14 -10.08
CA LEU A 168 -0.88 -7.81 -9.94
C LEU A 168 -0.04 -6.83 -10.77
N VAL A 169 -0.62 -6.31 -11.85
CA VAL A 169 0.01 -5.29 -12.69
C VAL A 169 -0.45 -3.91 -12.24
N LEU A 170 0.48 -3.06 -11.82
CA LEU A 170 0.20 -1.68 -11.42
C LEU A 170 0.62 -0.70 -12.51
N TYR A 171 -0.33 0.16 -12.91
CA TYR A 171 -0.07 1.33 -13.74
C TYR A 171 0.14 2.55 -12.85
N ARG A 172 0.81 3.59 -13.37
CA ARG A 172 1.04 4.85 -12.66
C ARG A 172 -0.26 5.37 -12.04
N GLY A 173 -0.23 5.67 -10.74
CA GLY A 173 -1.39 6.17 -10.00
C GLY A 173 -2.30 5.09 -9.40
N LEU A 174 -2.16 3.82 -9.80
CA LEU A 174 -3.05 2.75 -9.37
C LEU A 174 -2.73 2.11 -8.02
N HIS A 175 -1.63 2.49 -7.35
CA HIS A 175 -1.37 2.07 -5.96
C HIS A 175 -2.58 2.34 -5.05
N ARG A 176 -3.28 3.46 -5.21
CA ARG A 176 -4.49 3.77 -4.44
C ARG A 176 -5.67 2.81 -4.70
N PHE A 177 -5.69 2.15 -5.85
CA PHE A 177 -6.74 1.24 -6.30
C PHE A 177 -6.39 -0.24 -6.12
N ILE A 178 -5.27 -0.60 -5.47
CA ILE A 178 -4.96 -2.01 -5.15
C ILE A 178 -6.17 -2.75 -4.52
N PRO A 179 -6.90 -2.21 -3.53
CA PRO A 179 -8.05 -2.89 -2.92
C PRO A 179 -9.15 -3.23 -3.94
N THR A 180 -9.42 -2.28 -4.84
CA THR A 180 -10.36 -2.44 -5.94
C THR A 180 -9.88 -3.49 -6.93
N LEU A 181 -8.61 -3.45 -7.33
CA LEU A 181 -8.02 -4.44 -8.25
C LEU A 181 -8.06 -5.85 -7.64
N LEU A 182 -7.80 -6.00 -6.35
CA LEU A 182 -7.91 -7.28 -5.65
C LEU A 182 -9.35 -7.79 -5.63
N THR A 183 -10.31 -6.91 -5.34
CA THR A 183 -11.74 -7.24 -5.37
C THR A 183 -12.20 -7.66 -6.76
N LEU A 184 -11.72 -7.00 -7.82
CA LEU A 184 -11.99 -7.38 -9.22
C LEU A 184 -11.42 -8.76 -9.58
N ARG A 185 -10.36 -9.20 -8.89
CA ARG A 185 -9.77 -10.54 -9.03
C ARG A 185 -10.43 -11.59 -8.14
N GLY A 186 -11.49 -11.25 -7.42
CA GLY A 186 -12.24 -12.17 -6.57
C GLY A 186 -11.72 -12.32 -5.14
N TYR A 187 -10.71 -11.54 -4.73
CA TYR A 187 -10.20 -11.56 -3.36
C TYR A 187 -11.11 -10.78 -2.41
N ARG A 188 -11.17 -11.24 -1.16
CA ARG A 188 -11.96 -10.61 -0.09
C ARG A 188 -11.11 -9.55 0.60
N VAL A 189 -11.59 -8.30 0.55
CA VAL A 189 -10.92 -7.14 1.15
C VAL A 189 -11.78 -6.56 2.26
N ILE A 190 -11.17 -6.24 3.40
CA ILE A 190 -11.83 -5.55 4.53
C ILE A 190 -11.14 -4.23 4.84
N GLU A 191 -11.93 -3.23 5.26
CA GLU A 191 -11.42 -2.00 5.84
C GLU A 191 -11.35 -2.08 7.36
N VAL A 192 -10.21 -1.68 7.90
CA VAL A 192 -9.91 -1.75 9.34
C VAL A 192 -9.58 -0.34 9.82
N PRO A 193 -10.21 0.17 10.90
CA PRO A 193 -9.87 1.47 11.44
C PRO A 193 -8.42 1.48 11.93
N VAL A 194 -7.61 2.45 11.50
CA VAL A 194 -6.21 2.62 11.91
C VAL A 194 -5.96 4.06 12.38
N ASN A 195 -4.94 4.22 13.21
CA ASN A 195 -4.47 5.50 13.69
C ASN A 195 -3.80 6.27 12.54
N HIS A 196 -4.00 7.60 12.53
CA HIS A 196 -3.38 8.47 11.54
C HIS A 196 -2.82 9.71 12.21
N ARG A 197 -1.51 9.90 12.09
CA ARG A 197 -0.79 10.99 12.72
C ARG A 197 -0.62 12.15 11.73
N PRO A 198 -0.54 13.41 12.20
CA PRO A 198 -0.14 14.52 11.36
C PRO A 198 1.31 14.31 10.91
N ARG A 199 1.61 14.72 9.67
CA ARG A 199 2.96 14.65 9.13
C ARG A 199 3.92 15.49 9.98
N ARG A 200 5.05 14.90 10.38
CA ARG A 200 6.04 15.55 11.25
C ARG A 200 7.06 16.39 10.46
N PHE A 201 7.54 15.88 9.33
CA PHE A 201 8.54 16.53 8.47
C PHE A 201 8.12 16.51 6.99
N GLY A 202 8.65 17.46 6.18
CA GLY A 202 8.38 17.57 4.75
C GLY A 202 7.13 18.38 4.34
N ARG A 203 7.09 18.83 3.08
CA ARG A 203 5.97 19.58 2.48
C ARG A 203 5.24 18.73 1.44
N SER A 204 3.90 18.81 1.39
CA SER A 204 3.11 18.19 0.31
C SER A 204 3.45 18.84 -1.03
N LYS A 205 4.12 18.10 -1.93
CA LYS A 205 4.65 18.62 -3.21
C LYS A 205 3.61 18.74 -4.35
N TYR A 206 2.34 18.36 -4.15
CA TYR A 206 1.31 18.34 -5.20
C TYR A 206 0.10 19.25 -4.96
N GLY A 207 -0.29 20.00 -5.99
CA GLY A 207 -1.53 20.79 -6.04
C GLY A 207 -2.78 19.92 -5.87
N VAL A 208 -3.80 20.45 -5.19
CA VAL A 208 -5.03 19.71 -4.86
C VAL A 208 -5.85 19.40 -6.12
N TRP A 209 -5.86 20.31 -7.10
CA TRP A 209 -6.66 20.21 -8.33
C TRP A 209 -6.10 19.18 -9.32
N ASP A 210 -4.78 19.17 -9.54
CA ASP A 210 -4.14 18.17 -10.41
C ASP A 210 -4.37 16.75 -9.89
N ARG A 211 -4.30 16.56 -8.57
CA ARG A 211 -4.60 15.27 -7.94
C ARG A 211 -6.04 14.83 -8.14
N ALA A 212 -6.98 15.76 -8.12
CA ALA A 212 -8.40 15.46 -8.31
C ALA A 212 -8.69 15.01 -9.75
N PHE A 213 -8.13 15.70 -10.75
CA PHE A 213 -8.30 15.34 -12.17
C PHE A 213 -7.68 13.97 -12.48
N VAL A 214 -6.44 13.74 -12.05
CA VAL A 214 -5.76 12.45 -12.24
C VAL A 214 -6.52 11.32 -11.55
N ALA A 215 -6.98 11.54 -10.30
CA ALA A 215 -7.79 10.54 -9.59
C ALA A 215 -9.10 10.21 -10.31
N PHE A 216 -9.73 11.20 -10.95
CA PHE A 216 -10.95 11.01 -11.72
C PHE A 216 -10.70 10.23 -13.02
N ALA A 217 -9.63 10.55 -13.75
CA ALA A 217 -9.23 9.81 -14.94
C ALA A 217 -8.93 8.34 -14.61
N ASP A 218 -8.18 8.08 -13.54
CA ASP A 218 -7.88 6.72 -13.07
C ASP A 218 -9.16 5.95 -12.72
N LEU A 219 -10.14 6.62 -12.10
CA LEU A 219 -11.43 6.00 -11.79
C LEU A 219 -12.22 5.60 -13.04
N LEU A 220 -12.21 6.42 -14.09
CA LEU A 220 -12.82 6.06 -15.37
C LEU A 220 -12.12 4.85 -16.00
N ALA A 221 -10.80 4.77 -15.89
CA ALA A 221 -10.03 3.61 -16.35
C ALA A 221 -10.42 2.35 -15.56
N ILE A 222 -10.50 2.40 -14.23
CA ILE A 222 -10.94 1.27 -13.41
C ILE A 222 -12.35 0.81 -13.78
N ARG A 223 -13.28 1.77 -13.98
CA ARG A 223 -14.64 1.46 -14.44
C ARG A 223 -14.63 0.75 -15.80
N TRP A 224 -13.81 1.22 -16.73
CA TRP A 224 -13.63 0.60 -18.03
C TRP A 224 -13.01 -0.81 -17.93
N MET A 225 -12.01 -1.00 -17.08
CA MET A 225 -11.42 -2.32 -16.82
C MET A 225 -12.46 -3.29 -16.27
N LYS A 226 -13.28 -2.84 -15.31
CA LYS A 226 -14.37 -3.64 -14.72
C LYS A 226 -15.39 -4.07 -15.77
N SER A 227 -15.78 -3.19 -16.70
CA SER A 227 -16.75 -3.53 -17.74
C SER A 227 -16.21 -4.47 -18.82
N ARG A 228 -14.89 -4.65 -18.89
CA ARG A 228 -14.20 -5.53 -19.83
C ARG A 228 -13.60 -6.78 -19.20
N LEU A 229 -13.83 -7.00 -17.90
CA LEU A 229 -13.31 -8.16 -17.19
C LEU A 229 -13.96 -9.44 -17.75
N LEU A 230 -13.12 -10.37 -18.21
CA LEU A 230 -13.56 -11.67 -18.67
C LEU A 230 -14.06 -12.50 -17.47
N ARG A 231 -15.27 -13.05 -17.59
CA ARG A 231 -15.84 -13.99 -16.64
C ARG A 231 -16.30 -15.20 -17.44
N TYR A 232 -15.57 -16.31 -17.32
CA TYR A 232 -15.90 -17.56 -17.99
C TYR A 232 -15.64 -18.73 -17.06
N GLU A 233 -16.38 -19.81 -17.25
CA GLU A 233 -16.15 -21.10 -16.62
C GLU A 233 -15.86 -22.09 -17.75
N VAL A 234 -14.82 -22.91 -17.58
CA VAL A 234 -14.48 -23.94 -18.56
C VAL A 234 -15.40 -25.13 -18.32
N ALA A 235 -16.31 -25.40 -19.25
CA ALA A 235 -17.30 -26.46 -19.12
C ALA A 235 -16.69 -27.88 -19.28
N GLU A 236 -15.65 -28.01 -20.10
CA GLU A 236 -14.95 -29.27 -20.36
C GLU A 236 -13.52 -28.96 -20.83
N SER A 237 -12.54 -29.75 -20.38
CA SER A 237 -11.15 -29.69 -20.86
C SER A 237 -10.66 -31.11 -21.09
N LEU A 238 -10.41 -31.48 -22.34
CA LEU A 238 -9.88 -32.80 -22.72
C LEU A 238 -8.40 -32.66 -23.07
N GLY A 239 -7.52 -33.30 -22.29
CA GLY A 239 -6.12 -33.52 -22.67
C GLY A 239 -5.12 -32.40 -22.35
N GLY A 240 -5.33 -31.59 -21.32
CA GLY A 240 -4.31 -30.64 -20.85
C GLY A 240 -4.44 -30.29 -19.38
N ASP A 241 -3.36 -30.45 -18.62
CA ASP A 241 -3.17 -29.79 -17.34
C ASP A 241 -3.26 -28.28 -17.59
N LEU A 242 -4.36 -27.65 -17.15
CA LEU A 242 -4.46 -26.20 -17.07
C LEU A 242 -3.61 -25.75 -15.88
N GLY A 243 -2.28 -25.84 -16.05
CA GLY A 243 -1.30 -25.37 -15.08
C GLY A 243 -1.36 -23.85 -14.97
N HIS A 244 -1.87 -23.37 -13.84
CA HIS A 244 -1.52 -22.05 -13.32
C HIS A 244 -0.43 -22.27 -12.27
N GLU A 245 0.84 -22.20 -12.69
CA GLU A 245 1.98 -21.99 -11.79
C GLU A 245 2.04 -20.56 -11.27
#